data_AF-A0A6S6RSG1-F1
#
_entry.id   AF-A0A6S6RSG1-F1
#
_cell.length_a   1.000
_cell.length_b   1.000
_cell.length_c   1.000
_cell.angle_alpha   90.00
_cell.angle_beta   90.00
_cell.angle_gamma   90.00
#
_symmetry.space_group_name_H-M   'P 1'
#
loop_
_entity.id
_entity.type
_entity.pdbx_description
1 polymer ?
#
loop_
_entity_poly.entity_id
_entity_poly.type
_entity_poly.pdbx_seq_one_letter_code
_entity_poly.pdbx_strand_id
1 'polypeptide(L)'
;MPFEQATGHTTQVIASGPGFPEGLIQQSLMTAIFSARKQLILTTPYFVPSDDLIHAICTAAMRGVEVLMVIPNRNNSFLVRCASPAFYSELLEAGVKIYQFNDGLLHTKSLSVDGELSLIGSVNLDMRSLWLNFEITVV
;
A
#
# COMPACT_ATOMS: atom_id res chain seq x y z
N MET A 1 24.24 29.03 -19.96
CA MET A 1 24.01 27.59 -19.71
C MET A 1 22.52 27.35 -19.91
N PRO A 2 22.08 26.61 -20.93
CA PRO A 2 20.67 26.33 -21.10
C PRO A 2 20.22 25.43 -19.94
N PHE A 3 19.19 25.86 -19.22
CA PHE A 3 18.49 25.00 -18.29
C PHE A 3 17.88 23.86 -19.12
N GLU A 4 18.39 22.65 -18.93
CA GLU A 4 17.68 21.42 -19.27
C GLU A 4 16.26 21.55 -18.72
N GLN A 5 15.29 21.35 -19.61
CA GLN A 5 13.89 21.30 -19.24
C GLN A 5 13.71 20.09 -18.32
N ALA A 6 13.65 20.32 -17.01
CA ALA A 6 13.49 19.26 -16.03
C ALA A 6 12.18 18.52 -16.30
N THR A 7 12.27 17.33 -16.90
CA THR A 7 11.22 16.31 -16.79
C THR A 7 11.26 15.76 -15.37
N GLY A 8 10.97 16.61 -14.38
CA GLY A 8 11.17 16.30 -12.97
C GLY A 8 10.01 15.50 -12.41
N HIS A 9 10.30 14.34 -11.81
CA HIS A 9 9.40 13.74 -10.83
C HIS A 9 9.60 14.47 -9.50
N THR A 10 8.52 14.95 -8.89
CA THR A 10 8.55 15.51 -7.54
C THR A 10 8.56 14.37 -6.54
N THR A 11 9.45 14.41 -5.57
CA THR A 11 9.52 13.40 -4.50
C THR A 11 9.37 14.05 -3.13
N GLN A 12 8.62 13.42 -2.22
CA GLN A 12 8.49 13.86 -0.84
C GLN A 12 8.72 12.70 0.13
N VAL A 13 9.50 12.96 1.19
CA VAL A 13 9.71 12.00 2.28
C VAL A 13 8.62 12.17 3.34
N ILE A 14 8.03 11.04 3.74
CA ILE A 14 7.03 10.96 4.79
C ILE A 14 7.50 9.92 5.80
N ALA A 15 7.59 10.29 7.07
CA ALA A 15 8.09 9.43 8.14
C ALA A 15 7.12 9.35 9.32
N SER A 16 7.19 8.25 10.08
CA SER A 16 6.50 8.06 11.36
C SER A 16 7.49 7.82 12.49
N GLY A 17 7.10 8.21 13.70
CA GLY A 17 7.88 8.04 14.92
C GLY A 17 7.88 9.29 15.80
N PRO A 18 8.59 9.26 16.95
CA PRO A 18 8.70 10.39 17.85
C PRO A 18 9.18 11.64 17.12
N GLY A 19 8.42 12.73 17.23
CA GLY A 19 8.73 14.00 16.59
C GLY A 19 8.05 14.23 15.23
N PHE A 20 7.29 13.27 14.71
CA PHE A 20 6.43 13.45 13.53
C PHE A 20 4.94 13.49 13.92
N PRO A 21 4.08 14.17 13.13
CA PRO A 21 2.63 14.11 13.35
C PRO A 21 2.10 12.68 13.31
N GLU A 22 1.21 12.33 14.24
CA GLU A 22 0.57 11.02 14.27
C GLU A 22 -0.29 10.79 13.02
N GLY A 23 -0.28 9.55 12.52
CA GLY A 23 -1.14 9.12 11.41
C GLY A 23 -0.75 9.66 10.02
N LEU A 24 0.36 10.40 9.87
CA LEU A 24 0.75 11.02 8.61
C LEU A 24 0.85 10.00 7.45
N ILE A 25 1.51 8.86 7.70
CA ILE A 25 1.64 7.77 6.72
C ILE A 25 0.27 7.18 6.36
N GLN A 26 -0.60 6.95 7.35
CA GLN A 26 -1.95 6.45 7.10
C GLN A 26 -2.76 7.44 6.26
N GLN A 27 -2.70 8.73 6.58
CA GLN A 27 -3.37 9.79 5.81
C GLN A 27 -2.86 9.85 4.37
N SER A 28 -1.55 9.72 4.14
CA SER A 28 -0.97 9.68 2.79
C SER A 28 -1.43 8.45 2.01
N LEU A 29 -1.43 7.28 2.63
CA LEU A 29 -1.94 6.05 2.01
C LEU A 29 -3.42 6.18 1.64
N MET A 30 -4.26 6.64 2.57
CA MET A 30 -5.68 6.87 2.31
C MET A 30 -5.88 7.86 1.17
N THR A 31 -5.16 8.98 1.19
CA THR A 31 -5.26 10.02 0.15
C THR A 31 -4.90 9.46 -1.22
N ALA A 32 -3.85 8.64 -1.32
CA ALA A 32 -3.45 7.99 -2.56
C ALA A 32 -4.49 6.96 -3.06
N ILE A 33 -5.09 6.17 -2.16
CA ILE A 33 -6.13 5.19 -2.53
C ILE A 33 -7.42 5.89 -3.00
N PHE A 34 -7.81 6.97 -2.33
CA PHE A 34 -8.99 7.76 -2.72
C PHE A 34 -8.75 8.60 -3.99
N SER A 35 -7.51 8.95 -4.31
CA SER A 35 -7.19 9.68 -5.55
C SER A 35 -7.23 8.80 -6.80
N ALA A 36 -7.06 7.47 -6.67
CA ALA A 36 -7.05 6.53 -7.80
C ALA A 36 -8.29 6.64 -8.70
N ARG A 37 -8.06 6.65 -10.02
CA ARG A 37 -9.10 6.79 -11.07
C ARG A 37 -9.12 5.65 -12.08
N LYS A 38 -7.98 5.03 -12.37
CA LYS A 38 -7.81 3.99 -13.41
C LYS A 38 -7.26 2.70 -12.82
N GLN A 39 -6.19 2.78 -12.04
CA GLN A 39 -5.49 1.61 -11.52
C GLN A 39 -4.88 1.89 -10.15
N LEU A 40 -4.93 0.89 -9.27
CA LEU A 40 -4.28 0.88 -7.97
C LEU A 40 -3.52 -0.44 -7.82
N ILE A 41 -2.19 -0.37 -7.68
CA ILE A 41 -1.34 -1.55 -7.45
C ILE A 41 -0.77 -1.47 -6.04
N LEU A 42 -1.03 -2.50 -5.23
CA LEU A 42 -0.56 -2.64 -3.87
C LEU A 42 0.39 -3.83 -3.79
N THR A 43 1.58 -3.66 -3.25
CA THR A 43 2.50 -4.77 -2.95
C THR A 43 2.93 -4.67 -1.50
N THR A 44 2.75 -5.76 -0.74
CA THR A 44 3.14 -5.79 0.67
C THR A 44 3.43 -7.23 1.12
N PRO A 45 4.46 -7.47 1.96
CA PRO A 45 4.68 -8.80 2.51
C PRO A 45 3.71 -9.16 3.62
N TYR A 46 3.19 -8.17 4.36
CA TYR A 46 2.32 -8.40 5.51
C TYR A 46 1.03 -7.61 5.34
N PHE A 47 -0.08 -8.34 5.20
CA PHE A 47 -1.40 -7.77 4.99
C PHE A 47 -2.30 -8.13 6.16
N VAL A 48 -2.35 -7.25 7.17
CA VAL A 48 -3.24 -7.34 8.34
C VAL A 48 -3.78 -5.93 8.61
N PRO A 49 -4.59 -5.40 7.67
CA PRO A 49 -4.95 -3.99 7.60
C PRO A 49 -5.95 -3.58 8.69
N SER A 50 -6.16 -2.26 8.84
CA SER A 50 -7.34 -1.72 9.52
C SER A 50 -8.59 -1.82 8.64
N ASP A 51 -9.76 -1.74 9.27
CA ASP A 51 -11.05 -1.63 8.58
C ASP A 51 -11.06 -0.43 7.61
N ASP A 52 -10.51 0.71 8.03
CA ASP A 52 -10.40 1.91 7.17
C ASP A 52 -9.64 1.63 5.87
N LEU A 53 -8.53 0.89 5.94
CA LEU A 53 -7.71 0.56 4.78
C LEU A 53 -8.42 -0.44 3.88
N ILE A 54 -9.08 -1.46 4.45
CA ILE A 54 -9.91 -2.40 3.68
C ILE A 54 -11.01 -1.66 2.94
N HIS A 55 -11.80 -0.85 3.64
CA HIS A 55 -12.90 -0.10 3.06
C HIS A 55 -12.41 0.87 1.98
N ALA A 56 -11.26 1.53 2.16
CA ALA A 56 -10.69 2.41 1.14
C ALA A 56 -10.35 1.64 -0.14
N ILE A 57 -9.73 0.46 -0.03
CA ILE A 57 -9.36 -0.41 -1.16
C ILE A 57 -10.62 -0.94 -1.85
N CYS A 58 -11.58 -1.48 -1.09
CA CYS A 58 -12.86 -1.95 -1.61
C CYS A 58 -13.61 -0.82 -2.34
N THR A 59 -13.64 0.39 -1.75
CA THR A 59 -14.25 1.56 -2.37
C THR A 59 -13.57 1.92 -3.69
N ALA A 60 -12.24 1.82 -3.80
CA ALA A 60 -11.55 2.04 -5.06
C ALA A 60 -12.01 1.04 -6.15
N ALA A 61 -12.07 -0.25 -5.81
CA ALA A 61 -12.54 -1.28 -6.74
C ALA A 61 -14.01 -1.05 -7.16
N MET A 62 -14.89 -0.72 -6.21
CA MET A 62 -16.30 -0.43 -6.48
C MET A 62 -16.53 0.82 -7.35
N ARG A 63 -15.60 1.79 -7.33
CA ARG A 63 -15.62 2.95 -8.26
C ARG A 63 -15.26 2.57 -9.70
N GLY A 64 -14.85 1.33 -9.97
CA GLY A 64 -14.38 0.86 -11.27
C GLY A 64 -12.87 1.03 -11.50
N VAL A 65 -12.09 1.35 -10.44
CA VAL A 65 -10.63 1.35 -10.52
C VAL A 65 -10.13 -0.09 -10.59
N GLU A 66 -9.18 -0.39 -11.47
CA GLU A 66 -8.55 -1.71 -11.48
C GLU A 66 -7.61 -1.83 -10.28
N VAL A 67 -8.01 -2.63 -9.27
CA VAL A 67 -7.19 -2.84 -8.07
C VAL A 67 -6.47 -4.18 -8.14
N LEU A 68 -5.14 -4.14 -8.09
CA LEU A 68 -4.27 -5.31 -8.03
C LEU A 68 -3.54 -5.33 -6.69
N MET A 69 -3.60 -6.45 -5.98
CA MET A 69 -2.87 -6.66 -4.74
C MET A 69 -1.91 -7.83 -4.91
N VAL A 70 -0.62 -7.59 -4.69
CA VAL A 70 0.43 -8.60 -4.78
C VAL A 70 0.97 -8.88 -3.38
N ILE A 71 0.84 -10.13 -2.96
CA ILE A 71 1.24 -10.62 -1.63
C ILE A 71 2.07 -11.90 -1.77
N PRO A 72 3.00 -12.21 -0.86
CA PRO A 72 3.72 -13.47 -0.88
C PRO A 72 2.78 -14.63 -0.51
N ASN A 73 2.84 -15.73 -1.28
CA ASN A 73 2.18 -16.99 -0.91
C ASN A 73 2.82 -17.58 0.36
N ARG A 74 4.15 -17.45 0.47
CA ARG A 74 4.93 -17.93 1.60
C ARG A 74 5.39 -16.76 2.46
N ASN A 75 4.76 -16.61 3.61
CA ASN A 75 5.17 -15.65 4.64
C ASN A 75 6.06 -16.33 5.69
N ASN A 76 7.07 -15.61 6.19
CA ASN A 76 7.92 -16.07 7.30
C ASN A 76 7.23 -15.92 8.68
N SER A 77 6.15 -15.13 8.76
CA SER A 77 5.32 -14.97 9.95
C SER A 77 4.11 -15.89 9.90
N PHE A 78 4.07 -16.86 10.82
CA PHE A 78 2.95 -17.80 10.96
C PHE A 78 1.62 -17.07 11.21
N LEU A 79 1.64 -16.05 12.09
CA LEU A 79 0.44 -15.29 12.44
C LEU A 79 -0.12 -14.55 11.23
N VAL A 80 0.74 -13.88 10.45
CA VAL A 80 0.30 -13.17 9.25
C VAL A 80 -0.24 -14.16 8.22
N ARG A 81 0.43 -15.32 8.03
CA ARG A 81 -0.05 -16.37 7.12
C ARG A 81 -1.45 -16.87 7.47
N CYS A 82 -1.79 -16.93 8.75
CA CYS A 82 -3.12 -17.34 9.21
C CYS A 82 -4.15 -16.20 9.17
N ALA A 83 -3.73 -14.95 9.42
CA ALA A 83 -4.64 -13.80 9.51
C ALA A 83 -5.00 -13.21 8.16
N SER A 84 -4.04 -13.06 7.24
CA SER A 84 -4.27 -12.37 5.96
C SER A 84 -5.44 -12.95 5.14
N PRO A 85 -5.62 -14.28 5.03
CA PRO A 85 -6.73 -14.84 4.25
C PRO A 85 -8.13 -14.44 4.75
N ALA A 86 -8.28 -14.07 6.02
CA ALA A 86 -9.56 -13.63 6.57
C ALA A 86 -10.11 -12.37 5.88
N PHE A 87 -9.22 -11.54 5.30
CA PHE A 87 -9.59 -10.29 4.62
C PHE A 87 -9.76 -10.45 3.10
N TYR A 88 -9.40 -11.60 2.53
CA TYR A 88 -9.41 -11.78 1.07
C TYR A 88 -10.82 -11.85 0.51
N SER A 89 -11.76 -12.46 1.22
CA SER A 89 -13.14 -12.61 0.74
C SER A 89 -13.77 -11.25 0.43
N GLU A 90 -13.67 -10.29 1.35
CA GLU A 90 -14.22 -8.94 1.17
C GLU A 90 -13.58 -8.21 0.00
N LEU A 91 -12.26 -8.28 -0.14
CA LEU A 91 -11.52 -7.67 -1.25
C LEU A 91 -11.93 -8.28 -2.60
N LEU A 92 -12.02 -9.61 -2.67
CA LEU A 92 -12.40 -10.33 -3.88
C LEU A 92 -13.85 -10.02 -4.29
N GLU A 93 -14.76 -9.94 -3.32
CA GLU A 93 -16.16 -9.53 -3.54
C GLU A 93 -16.26 -8.10 -4.07
N ALA A 94 -15.41 -7.18 -3.60
CA ALA A 94 -15.33 -5.81 -4.11
C ALA A 94 -14.70 -5.71 -5.51
N GLY A 95 -14.12 -6.79 -6.05
CA GLY A 95 -13.49 -6.83 -7.38
C GLY A 95 -11.98 -6.63 -7.38
N VAL A 96 -11.32 -6.68 -6.22
CA VAL A 96 -9.86 -6.62 -6.11
C VAL A 96 -9.24 -7.91 -6.64
N LYS A 97 -8.21 -7.80 -7.48
CA LYS A 97 -7.44 -8.95 -7.98
C LYS A 97 -6.26 -9.23 -7.06
N ILE A 98 -6.30 -10.35 -6.34
CA ILE A 98 -5.22 -10.77 -5.44
C ILE A 98 -4.29 -11.76 -6.18
N TYR A 99 -3.01 -11.41 -6.25
CA TYR A 99 -1.95 -12.23 -6.82
C TYR A 99 -1.00 -12.69 -5.72
N GLN A 100 -0.70 -13.99 -5.74
CA GLN A 100 0.24 -14.61 -4.81
C GLN A 100 1.59 -14.85 -5.46
N PHE A 101 2.63 -14.24 -4.92
CA PHE A 101 4.01 -14.43 -5.34
C PHE A 101 4.58 -15.73 -4.77
N ASN A 102 5.13 -16.58 -5.64
CA ASN A 102 5.55 -17.94 -5.27
C ASN A 102 7.07 -18.10 -5.07
N ASP A 103 7.90 -17.20 -5.61
CA ASP A 103 9.37 -17.32 -5.61
C ASP A 103 10.01 -16.78 -4.30
N GLY A 104 9.41 -17.14 -3.17
CA GLY A 104 9.87 -16.75 -1.83
C GLY A 104 9.09 -15.59 -1.22
N LEU A 105 9.77 -14.80 -0.39
CA LEU A 105 9.17 -13.68 0.33
C LEU A 105 9.35 -12.39 -0.47
N LEU A 106 8.32 -11.98 -1.20
CA LEU A 106 8.26 -10.66 -1.80
C LEU A 106 8.12 -9.61 -0.68
N HIS A 107 9.25 -8.99 -0.30
CA HIS A 107 9.31 -8.07 0.84
C HIS A 107 9.08 -6.59 0.46
N THR A 108 8.74 -6.33 -0.80
CA THR A 108 8.41 -5.00 -1.33
C THR A 108 7.23 -4.39 -0.59
N LYS A 109 7.35 -3.12 -0.19
CA LYS A 109 6.21 -2.31 0.25
C LYS A 109 6.06 -1.15 -0.71
N SER A 110 5.01 -1.22 -1.52
CA SER A 110 4.74 -0.17 -2.50
C SER A 110 3.25 -0.04 -2.78
N LEU A 111 2.88 1.16 -3.21
CA LEU A 111 1.58 1.51 -3.71
C LEU A 111 1.77 2.35 -4.96
N SER A 112 1.13 2.01 -6.06
CA SER A 112 1.15 2.79 -7.30
C SER A 112 -0.27 3.16 -7.71
N VAL A 113 -0.48 4.41 -8.09
CA VAL A 113 -1.77 4.97 -8.47
C VAL A 113 -1.67 5.52 -9.89
N ASP A 114 -2.50 4.99 -10.78
CA ASP A 114 -2.71 5.45 -12.15
C ASP A 114 -1.44 5.54 -13.03
N GLY A 115 -0.31 4.98 -12.57
CA GLY A 115 1.00 5.13 -13.21
C GLY A 115 1.65 6.51 -13.01
N GLU A 116 1.08 7.36 -12.15
CA GLU A 116 1.46 8.76 -11.97
C GLU A 116 2.01 9.07 -10.57
N LEU A 117 1.56 8.32 -9.56
CA LEU A 117 1.96 8.47 -8.15
C LEU A 117 2.45 7.12 -7.62
N SER A 118 3.54 7.11 -6.86
CA SER A 118 4.06 5.88 -6.25
C SER A 118 4.57 6.13 -4.85
N LEU A 119 4.09 5.36 -3.88
CA LEU A 119 4.64 5.32 -2.53
C LEU A 119 5.55 4.09 -2.43
N ILE A 120 6.80 4.29 -2.03
CA ILE A 120 7.78 3.23 -1.83
C ILE A 120 8.47 3.46 -0.49
N GLY A 121 8.51 2.43 0.36
CA GLY A 121 9.04 2.61 1.70
C GLY A 121 9.16 1.33 2.51
N SER A 122 9.22 1.50 3.83
CA SER A 122 9.26 0.41 4.80
C SER A 122 7.86 -0.01 5.30
N VAL A 123 6.84 0.83 5.05
CA VAL A 123 5.47 0.70 5.57
C VAL A 123 4.77 -0.55 5.06
N ASN A 124 4.48 -1.52 5.92
CA ASN A 124 3.57 -2.62 5.58
C ASN A 124 2.11 -2.18 5.70
N LEU A 125 1.20 -2.92 5.06
CA LEU A 125 -0.25 -2.68 5.18
C LEU A 125 -0.79 -3.43 6.40
N ASP A 126 -0.22 -3.12 7.57
CA ASP A 126 -0.63 -3.65 8.86
C ASP A 126 -0.62 -2.60 9.98
N MET A 127 -1.40 -2.86 11.03
CA MET A 127 -1.56 -1.94 12.15
C MET A 127 -0.24 -1.63 12.89
N ARG A 128 0.73 -2.53 12.88
CA ARG A 128 2.01 -2.30 13.58
C ARG A 128 2.84 -1.26 12.82
N SER A 129 2.93 -1.39 11.50
CA SER A 129 3.60 -0.39 10.66
C SER A 129 2.91 0.97 10.72
N LEU A 130 1.58 1.01 10.78
CA LEU A 130 0.85 2.28 10.80
C LEU A 130 0.91 3.02 12.14
N TRP A 131 0.98 2.31 13.27
CA TRP A 131 0.80 2.92 14.60
C TRP A 131 1.99 2.79 15.55
N LEU A 132 2.82 1.77 15.40
CA LEU A 132 3.82 1.42 16.42
C LEU A 132 5.25 1.54 15.92
N ASN A 133 5.51 1.18 14.66
CA ASN A 133 6.84 1.20 14.11
C ASN A 133 7.25 2.60 13.64
N PHE A 134 8.56 2.82 13.58
CA PHE A 134 9.14 3.95 12.89
C PHE A 134 9.32 3.57 11.42
N GLU A 135 8.56 4.21 10.55
CA GLU A 135 8.52 3.90 9.14
C GLU A 135 8.89 5.13 8.30
N ILE A 136 9.35 4.88 7.08
CA ILE A 136 9.64 5.91 6.09
C ILE A 136 9.08 5.48 4.73
N THR A 137 8.48 6.42 4.02
CA THR A 137 8.04 6.25 2.65
C THR A 137 8.38 7.47 1.83
N VAL A 138 8.68 7.27 0.56
CA VAL A 138 8.85 8.33 -0.43
C VAL A 138 7.65 8.26 -1.36
N VAL A 139 7.04 9.41 -1.64
CA VAL A 139 5.96 9.60 -2.61
C VAL A 139 6.44 10.44 -3.79
#